data_AF-A0ABD0QD72-F1
#
_entry.id   AF-A0ABD0QD72-F1
#
_cell.length_a   1.000
_cell.length_b   1.000
_cell.length_c   1.000
_cell.angle_alpha   90.00
_cell.angle_beta   90.00
_cell.angle_gamma   90.00
#
_symmetry.space_group_name_H-M   'P 1'
#
loop_
_entity.id
_entity.type
_entity.pdbx_description
1 polymer ?
#
loop_
_entity_poly.entity_id
_entity_poly.type
_entity_poly.pdbx_seq_one_letter_code
_entity_poly.pdbx_strand_id
1 'polypeptide(L)'
;ANIVVQCENWWSLAKQFASRSPPLHMLSSTVQRTLMKALVLGGFAHMDSDTKQQYWAEVLHPLQQRFLNLINQENFAQICQEEAVKQEIVATLEALCGIAEATQIDNVASLFSFLMDFLSSCIGLMEVYRNSPETVNLIIEVFVEVAHKQICYLGETKSMKLYEVYSKNNLGRKRLDVAAEEDQYQDLLLIMELLTNLLSKEFIDFSDTDEVFRGQEQSSGAGRAVSAADVVLYGVNIVLPLMSQDLLK
;
A
#
# COMPACT_ATOMS: atom_id res chain seq x y z
N ALA A 1 -22.73 -7.81 10.41
CA ALA A 1 -21.52 -7.04 10.72
C ALA A 1 -21.65 -6.17 11.99
N ASN A 2 -22.81 -5.55 12.27
CA ASN A 2 -23.00 -4.61 13.40
C ASN A 2 -22.78 -5.13 14.84
N ILE A 3 -22.69 -6.44 15.05
CA ILE A 3 -22.55 -7.01 16.41
C ILE A 3 -21.08 -7.02 16.86
N VAL A 4 -20.13 -7.09 15.93
CA VAL A 4 -18.71 -7.33 16.27
C VAL A 4 -18.09 -6.14 16.98
N VAL A 5 -18.43 -4.91 16.59
CA VAL A 5 -17.83 -3.70 17.18
C VAL A 5 -18.55 -3.25 18.45
N GLN A 6 -19.69 -3.86 18.77
CA GLN A 6 -20.31 -3.69 20.09
C GLN A 6 -19.65 -4.56 21.16
N CYS A 7 -18.78 -5.51 20.77
CA CYS A 7 -18.04 -6.35 21.70
C CYS A 7 -16.80 -5.63 22.23
N GLU A 8 -16.69 -5.44 23.54
CA GLU A 8 -15.48 -4.88 24.18
C GLU A 8 -14.22 -5.69 23.85
N ASN A 9 -14.36 -7.01 23.69
CA ASN A 9 -13.27 -7.90 23.29
C ASN A 9 -12.69 -7.55 21.92
N TRP A 10 -13.50 -7.02 20.99
CA TRP A 10 -13.03 -6.57 19.68
C TRP A 10 -12.14 -5.34 19.80
N TRP A 11 -12.55 -4.35 20.58
CA TRP A 11 -11.75 -3.16 20.85
C TRP A 11 -10.47 -3.48 21.61
N SER A 12 -10.54 -4.38 22.60
CA SER A 12 -9.35 -4.88 23.30
C SER A 12 -8.38 -5.57 22.34
N LEU A 13 -8.89 -6.42 21.45
CA LEU A 13 -8.07 -7.10 20.43
C LEU A 13 -7.40 -6.08 19.49
N ALA A 14 -8.17 -5.10 19.00
CA ALA A 14 -7.68 -4.06 18.11
C ALA A 14 -6.56 -3.24 18.75
N LYS A 15 -6.73 -2.83 20.01
CA LYS A 15 -5.71 -2.11 20.80
C LYS A 15 -4.47 -2.97 21.06
N GLN A 16 -4.65 -4.24 21.41
CA GLN A 16 -3.54 -5.16 21.65
C GLN A 16 -2.72 -5.40 20.38
N PHE A 17 -3.40 -5.51 19.22
CA PHE A 17 -2.74 -5.66 17.93
C PHE A 17 -2.01 -4.39 17.50
N ALA A 18 -2.66 -3.21 17.60
CA ALA A 18 -2.06 -1.92 17.25
C ALA A 18 -0.85 -1.56 18.12
N SER A 19 -0.85 -1.98 19.39
CA SER A 19 0.27 -1.81 20.33
C SER A 19 1.35 -2.88 20.22
N ARG A 20 1.19 -3.89 19.34
CA ARG A 20 2.07 -5.06 19.21
C ARG A 20 2.35 -5.79 20.53
N SER A 21 1.39 -5.77 21.43
CA SER A 21 1.52 -6.47 22.72
C SER A 21 1.59 -8.01 22.50
N PRO A 22 2.41 -8.74 23.27
CA PRO A 22 2.34 -10.21 23.28
C PRO A 22 0.93 -10.67 23.70
N PRO A 23 0.37 -11.74 23.11
CA PRO A 23 1.01 -12.70 22.20
C PRO A 23 0.86 -12.35 20.71
N LEU A 24 0.13 -11.29 20.35
CA LEU A 24 -0.33 -11.05 18.98
C LEU A 24 0.81 -10.72 18.01
N HIS A 25 1.88 -10.07 18.48
CA HIS A 25 3.05 -9.79 17.62
C HIS A 25 3.86 -11.05 17.26
N MET A 26 3.64 -12.18 17.95
CA MET A 26 4.33 -13.45 17.68
C MET A 26 3.62 -14.29 16.63
N LEU A 27 2.44 -13.88 16.19
CA LEU A 27 1.69 -14.54 15.12
C LEU A 27 2.45 -14.40 13.78
N SER A 28 2.26 -15.37 12.88
CA SER A 28 2.89 -15.31 11.55
C SER A 28 2.40 -14.12 10.73
N SER A 29 3.21 -13.66 9.78
CA SER A 29 2.89 -12.53 8.90
C SER A 29 1.52 -12.65 8.23
N THR A 30 1.20 -13.84 7.71
CA THR A 30 -0.11 -14.12 7.09
C THR A 30 -1.28 -13.91 8.05
N VAL A 31 -1.11 -14.31 9.32
CA VAL A 31 -2.15 -14.14 10.35
C VAL A 31 -2.25 -12.67 10.73
N GLN A 32 -1.14 -11.94 10.86
CA GLN A 32 -1.15 -10.50 11.15
C GLN A 32 -1.85 -9.72 10.03
N ARG A 33 -1.55 -10.04 8.76
CA ARG A 33 -2.21 -9.47 7.58
C ARG A 33 -3.73 -9.71 7.61
N THR A 34 -4.13 -10.96 7.82
CA THR A 34 -5.55 -11.36 7.87
C THR A 34 -6.28 -10.68 9.04
N LEU A 35 -5.63 -10.58 10.19
CA LEU A 35 -6.17 -9.93 11.37
C LEU A 35 -6.34 -8.43 11.11
N MET A 36 -5.34 -7.77 10.52
CA MET A 36 -5.43 -6.36 10.15
C MET A 36 -6.58 -6.12 9.17
N LYS A 37 -6.72 -6.96 8.14
CA LYS A 37 -7.84 -6.91 7.21
C LYS A 37 -9.18 -7.00 7.94
N ALA A 38 -9.32 -7.96 8.85
CA ALA A 38 -10.55 -8.13 9.64
C ALA A 38 -10.84 -6.90 10.52
N LEU A 39 -9.81 -6.30 11.14
CA LEU A 39 -9.94 -5.07 11.92
C LEU A 39 -10.46 -3.92 11.07
N VAL A 40 -9.87 -3.69 9.90
CA VAL A 40 -10.31 -2.63 8.99
C VAL A 40 -11.74 -2.87 8.53
N LEU A 41 -12.08 -4.07 8.05
CA LEU A 41 -13.45 -4.42 7.65
C LEU A 41 -14.45 -4.25 8.81
N GLY A 42 -14.05 -4.59 10.03
CA GLY A 42 -14.85 -4.37 11.23
C GLY A 42 -15.07 -2.89 11.52
N GLY A 43 -14.03 -2.06 11.40
CA GLY A 43 -14.08 -0.61 11.60
C GLY A 43 -14.96 0.14 10.59
N PHE A 44 -15.12 -0.42 9.39
CA PHE A 44 -15.98 0.13 8.33
C PHE A 44 -17.39 -0.47 8.29
N ALA A 45 -17.71 -1.45 9.13
CA ALA A 45 -19.09 -1.91 9.33
C ALA A 45 -20.01 -0.72 9.68
N HIS A 46 -21.33 -0.82 9.40
CA HIS A 46 -22.32 0.25 9.57
C HIS A 46 -22.37 0.86 10.99
N MET A 47 -21.40 1.73 11.26
CA MET A 47 -21.25 2.56 12.44
C MET A 47 -21.57 4.01 12.08
N ASP A 48 -21.96 4.76 13.10
CA ASP A 48 -22.01 6.22 13.07
C ASP A 48 -20.61 6.82 12.82
N SER A 49 -20.59 8.05 12.30
CA SER A 49 -19.35 8.73 11.91
C SER A 49 -18.37 8.91 13.07
N ASP A 50 -18.86 9.10 14.30
CA ASP A 50 -18.02 9.34 15.48
C ASP A 50 -17.31 8.05 15.89
N THR A 51 -18.02 6.92 15.94
CA THR A 51 -17.42 5.61 16.24
C THR A 51 -16.40 5.21 15.15
N LYS A 52 -16.65 5.52 13.88
CA LYS A 52 -15.66 5.29 12.80
C LYS A 52 -14.38 6.10 13.02
N GLN A 53 -14.50 7.38 13.37
CA GLN A 53 -13.34 8.23 13.67
C GLN A 53 -12.57 7.72 14.90
N GLN A 54 -13.27 7.30 15.96
CA GLN A 54 -12.62 6.72 17.12
C GLN A 54 -11.88 5.42 16.77
N TYR A 55 -12.50 4.53 16.00
CA TYR A 55 -11.86 3.29 15.55
C TYR A 55 -10.59 3.58 14.73
N TRP A 56 -10.69 4.55 13.81
CA TRP A 56 -9.55 5.00 13.02
C TRP A 56 -8.39 5.51 13.89
N ALA A 57 -8.71 6.33 14.89
CA ALA A 57 -7.74 6.90 15.83
C ALA A 57 -7.10 5.85 16.75
N GLU A 58 -7.82 4.77 17.09
CA GLU A 58 -7.33 3.73 18.00
C GLU A 58 -6.63 2.56 17.29
N VAL A 59 -6.86 2.35 15.99
CA VAL A 59 -6.36 1.16 15.27
C VAL A 59 -5.37 1.52 14.17
N LEU A 60 -5.71 2.47 13.30
CA LEU A 60 -4.89 2.79 12.12
C LEU A 60 -3.89 3.91 12.39
N HIS A 61 -4.30 4.94 13.13
CA HIS A 61 -3.41 6.05 13.47
C HIS A 61 -2.19 5.61 14.31
N PRO A 62 -2.28 4.68 15.29
CA PRO A 62 -1.11 4.23 16.04
C PRO A 62 -0.09 3.49 15.17
N LEU A 63 -0.55 2.77 14.13
CA LEU A 63 0.34 2.14 13.14
C LEU A 63 1.11 3.21 12.36
N GLN A 64 0.42 4.25 11.88
CA GLN A 64 1.03 5.35 11.16
C GLN A 64 2.04 6.11 12.02
N GLN A 65 1.66 6.46 13.24
CA GLN A 65 2.55 7.16 14.16
C GLN A 65 3.80 6.34 14.49
N ARG A 66 3.65 5.04 14.78
CA ARG A 66 4.81 4.16 15.03
C ARG A 66 5.74 4.09 13.85
N PHE A 67 5.20 3.88 12.64
CA PHE A 67 5.98 3.82 11.42
C PHE A 67 6.74 5.12 11.17
N LEU A 68 6.03 6.27 11.17
CA LEU A 68 6.64 7.57 10.94
C LEU A 68 7.68 7.92 12.02
N ASN A 69 7.38 7.63 13.29
CA ASN A 69 8.32 7.85 14.39
C ASN A 69 9.56 6.97 14.30
N LEU A 70 9.50 5.82 13.63
CA LEU A 70 10.64 4.92 13.44
C LEU A 70 11.51 5.38 12.28
N ILE A 71 10.91 5.69 11.13
CA ILE A 71 11.66 6.05 9.91
C ILE A 71 12.26 7.45 9.99
N ASN A 72 11.68 8.35 10.78
CA ASN A 72 12.16 9.72 10.96
C ASN A 72 13.16 9.86 12.12
N GLN A 73 13.60 8.76 12.75
CA GLN A 73 14.65 8.84 13.77
C GLN A 73 15.98 9.21 13.11
N GLU A 74 16.74 10.12 13.74
CA GLU A 74 18.04 10.55 13.22
C GLU A 74 19.04 9.38 13.07
N ASN A 75 18.92 8.37 13.93
CA ASN A 75 19.72 7.15 13.91
C ASN A 75 19.10 6.02 13.07
N PHE A 76 17.97 6.24 12.37
CA PHE A 76 17.27 5.17 11.62
C PHE A 76 18.21 4.44 10.66
N ALA A 77 19.04 5.17 9.90
CA ALA A 77 19.99 4.56 8.97
C ALA A 77 21.02 3.62 9.65
N GLN A 78 21.28 3.81 10.94
CA GLN A 78 22.20 2.96 11.72
C GLN A 78 21.49 1.75 12.32
N ILE A 79 20.25 1.94 12.81
CA ILE A 79 19.47 0.88 13.49
C ILE A 79 18.59 0.06 12.53
N CYS A 80 18.41 0.48 11.28
CA CYS A 80 17.49 -0.16 10.32
C CYS A 80 17.82 -1.64 10.06
N GLN A 81 19.07 -2.05 10.23
CA GLN A 81 19.50 -3.44 10.04
C GLN A 81 19.36 -4.28 11.32
N GLU A 82 18.99 -3.68 12.46
CA GLU A 82 18.72 -4.43 13.68
C GLU A 82 17.45 -5.28 13.50
N GLU A 83 17.49 -6.53 13.94
CA GLU A 83 16.41 -7.49 13.75
C GLU A 83 15.08 -6.98 14.33
N ALA A 84 15.10 -6.30 15.47
CA ALA A 84 13.90 -5.72 16.07
C ALA A 84 13.27 -4.61 15.19
N VAL A 85 14.10 -3.78 14.56
CA VAL A 85 13.65 -2.71 13.66
C VAL A 85 13.16 -3.29 12.33
N LYS A 86 13.88 -4.28 11.78
CA LYS A 86 13.46 -4.99 10.57
C LYS A 86 12.10 -5.67 10.79
N GLN A 87 11.90 -6.35 11.92
CA GLN A 87 10.61 -6.95 12.28
C GLN A 87 9.49 -5.92 12.50
N GLU A 88 9.84 -4.71 12.94
CA GLU A 88 8.90 -3.58 13.04
C GLU A 88 8.42 -3.10 11.67
N ILE A 89 9.36 -2.93 10.74
CA ILE A 89 9.06 -2.57 9.35
C ILE A 89 8.27 -3.66 8.66
N VAL A 90 8.70 -4.92 8.73
CA VAL A 90 8.03 -6.05 8.07
C VAL A 90 6.58 -6.18 8.55
N ALA A 91 6.34 -6.17 9.87
CA ALA A 91 4.96 -6.26 10.36
C ALA A 91 4.10 -5.05 9.95
N THR A 92 4.71 -3.87 9.84
CA THR A 92 4.00 -2.69 9.35
C THR A 92 3.62 -2.86 7.88
N LEU A 93 4.53 -3.32 7.03
CA LEU A 93 4.24 -3.57 5.62
C LEU A 93 3.17 -4.66 5.46
N GLU A 94 3.23 -5.73 6.24
CA GLU A 94 2.19 -6.78 6.27
C GLU A 94 0.82 -6.22 6.68
N ALA A 95 0.80 -5.32 7.66
CA ALA A 95 -0.41 -4.61 8.04
C ALA A 95 -0.95 -3.74 6.91
N LEU A 96 -0.08 -3.05 6.14
CA LEU A 96 -0.49 -2.26 4.97
C LEU A 96 -1.09 -3.16 3.88
N CYS A 97 -0.54 -4.35 3.62
CA CYS A 97 -1.17 -5.34 2.74
C CYS A 97 -2.57 -5.71 3.25
N GLY A 98 -2.73 -5.96 4.54
CA GLY A 98 -4.02 -6.27 5.15
C GLY A 98 -5.04 -5.14 5.01
N ILE A 99 -4.59 -3.88 5.10
CA ILE A 99 -5.42 -2.69 4.88
C ILE A 99 -5.84 -2.60 3.41
N ALA A 100 -4.92 -2.79 2.47
CA ALA A 100 -5.23 -2.80 1.04
C ALA A 100 -6.25 -3.90 0.70
N GLU A 101 -6.08 -5.10 1.24
CA GLU A 101 -7.01 -6.22 1.08
C GLU A 101 -8.42 -5.96 1.66
N ALA A 102 -8.54 -5.06 2.62
CA ALA A 102 -9.80 -4.66 3.24
C ALA A 102 -10.55 -3.57 2.45
N THR A 103 -10.05 -3.19 1.28
CA THR A 103 -10.68 -2.18 0.43
C THR A 103 -12.08 -2.62 0.02
N GLN A 104 -13.03 -1.70 0.21
CA GLN A 104 -14.42 -1.77 -0.20
C GLN A 104 -14.83 -0.42 -0.80
N ILE A 105 -15.92 -0.40 -1.56
CA ILE A 105 -16.41 0.80 -2.27
C ILE A 105 -16.63 1.99 -1.32
N ASP A 106 -17.05 1.72 -0.09
CA ASP A 106 -17.39 2.71 0.92
C ASP A 106 -16.18 3.23 1.73
N ASN A 107 -15.05 2.53 1.68
CA ASN A 107 -13.85 2.87 2.47
C ASN A 107 -12.63 3.24 1.62
N VAL A 108 -12.65 2.95 0.31
CA VAL A 108 -11.49 3.13 -0.58
C VAL A 108 -10.94 4.54 -0.56
N ALA A 109 -11.80 5.55 -0.38
CA ALA A 109 -11.34 6.93 -0.35
C ALA A 109 -10.43 7.25 0.84
N SER A 110 -10.85 6.83 2.03
CA SER A 110 -10.09 7.00 3.27
C SER A 110 -8.88 6.07 3.32
N LEU A 111 -9.01 4.84 2.82
CA LEU A 111 -7.89 3.89 2.79
C LEU A 111 -6.81 4.31 1.78
N PHE A 112 -7.19 4.80 0.60
CA PHE A 112 -6.21 5.23 -0.40
C PHE A 112 -5.40 6.43 0.09
N SER A 113 -6.04 7.45 0.68
CA SER A 113 -5.30 8.60 1.22
C SER A 113 -4.32 8.16 2.32
N PHE A 114 -4.76 7.28 3.22
CA PHE A 114 -3.92 6.70 4.26
C PHE A 114 -2.72 5.96 3.67
N LEU A 115 -2.95 5.02 2.76
CA LEU A 115 -1.90 4.18 2.18
C LEU A 115 -0.90 5.00 1.34
N MET A 116 -1.35 6.04 0.64
CA MET A 116 -0.46 6.89 -0.16
C MET A 116 0.63 7.60 0.67
N ASP A 117 0.34 7.97 1.91
CA ASP A 117 1.35 8.57 2.82
C ASP A 117 2.47 7.57 3.15
N PHE A 118 2.13 6.30 3.34
CA PHE A 118 3.13 5.23 3.56
C PHE A 118 3.91 4.94 2.27
N LEU A 119 3.21 4.78 1.14
CA LEU A 119 3.85 4.49 -0.15
C LEU A 119 4.88 5.57 -0.52
N SER A 120 4.59 6.85 -0.23
CA SER A 120 5.54 7.94 -0.44
C SER A 120 6.79 7.79 0.44
N SER A 121 6.60 7.34 1.68
CA SER A 121 7.69 7.10 2.64
C SER A 121 8.53 5.87 2.28
N CYS A 122 7.93 4.86 1.65
CA CYS A 122 8.61 3.64 1.21
C CYS A 122 9.75 3.91 0.20
N ILE A 123 9.74 5.05 -0.49
CA ILE A 123 10.85 5.48 -1.37
C ILE A 123 12.18 5.54 -0.61
N GLY A 124 12.18 6.13 0.59
CA GLY A 124 13.38 6.17 1.43
C GLY A 124 13.76 4.78 1.96
N LEU A 125 12.76 3.93 2.27
CA LEU A 125 13.01 2.60 2.82
C LEU A 125 13.68 1.68 1.81
N MET A 126 13.33 1.76 0.52
CA MET A 126 13.97 0.90 -0.49
C MET A 126 15.47 1.17 -0.64
N GLU A 127 15.91 2.42 -0.48
CA GLU A 127 17.34 2.77 -0.46
C GLU A 127 18.04 2.21 0.77
N VAL A 128 17.40 2.31 1.94
CA VAL A 128 17.95 1.85 3.23
C VAL A 128 18.03 0.32 3.28
N TYR A 129 17.02 -0.38 2.75
CA TYR A 129 16.92 -1.84 2.74
C TYR A 129 17.43 -2.49 1.45
N ARG A 130 18.23 -1.79 0.64
CA ARG A 130 18.77 -2.30 -0.63
C ARG A 130 19.48 -3.67 -0.55
N ASN A 131 20.03 -4.01 0.62
CA ASN A 131 20.73 -5.28 0.87
C ASN A 131 19.84 -6.35 1.52
N SER A 132 18.55 -6.05 1.73
CA SER A 132 17.55 -6.96 2.30
C SER A 132 16.47 -7.22 1.25
N PRO A 133 16.66 -8.22 0.36
CA PRO A 133 15.73 -8.46 -0.75
C PRO A 133 14.31 -8.77 -0.26
N GLU A 134 14.17 -9.51 0.84
CA GLU A 134 12.87 -9.82 1.46
C GLU A 134 12.05 -8.56 1.79
N THR A 135 12.69 -7.57 2.43
CA THR A 135 12.02 -6.32 2.80
C THR A 135 11.66 -5.49 1.58
N VAL A 136 12.54 -5.44 0.58
CA VAL A 136 12.27 -4.73 -0.69
C VAL A 136 11.11 -5.38 -1.44
N ASN A 137 11.09 -6.70 -1.52
CA ASN A 137 10.01 -7.44 -2.16
C ASN A 137 8.67 -7.19 -1.46
N LEU A 138 8.67 -7.18 -0.12
CA LEU A 138 7.46 -6.86 0.65
C LEU A 138 7.00 -5.40 0.45
N ILE A 139 7.92 -4.44 0.33
CA ILE A 139 7.55 -3.05 -0.03
C ILE A 139 6.82 -3.03 -1.37
N ILE A 140 7.35 -3.73 -2.38
CA ILE A 140 6.73 -3.82 -3.71
C ILE A 140 5.39 -4.54 -3.64
N GLU A 141 5.27 -5.60 -2.85
CA GLU A 141 4.02 -6.32 -2.62
C GLU A 141 2.93 -5.37 -2.09
N VAL A 142 3.25 -4.46 -1.17
CA VAL A 142 2.29 -3.43 -0.71
C VAL A 142 1.81 -2.56 -1.87
N PHE A 143 2.70 -2.12 -2.76
CA PHE A 143 2.30 -1.33 -3.93
C PHE A 143 1.35 -2.12 -4.84
N VAL A 144 1.67 -3.39 -5.09
CA VAL A 144 0.88 -4.26 -5.95
C VAL A 144 -0.50 -4.48 -5.33
N GLU A 145 -0.58 -4.78 -4.04
CA GLU A 145 -1.85 -4.96 -3.33
C GLU A 145 -2.70 -3.68 -3.35
N VAL A 146 -2.11 -2.52 -3.06
CA VAL A 146 -2.84 -1.23 -3.14
C VAL A 146 -3.39 -1.01 -4.53
N ALA A 147 -2.56 -1.18 -5.56
CA ALA A 147 -3.02 -0.99 -6.91
C ALA A 147 -4.09 -2.02 -7.29
N HIS A 148 -3.84 -3.30 -7.08
CA HIS A 148 -4.75 -4.37 -7.46
C HIS A 148 -6.13 -4.24 -6.78
N LYS A 149 -6.16 -3.85 -5.49
CA LYS A 149 -7.42 -3.73 -4.72
C LYS A 149 -8.11 -2.38 -4.88
N GLN A 150 -7.38 -1.29 -5.14
CA GLN A 150 -7.96 0.06 -5.12
C GLN A 150 -8.12 0.67 -6.51
N ILE A 151 -7.31 0.29 -7.51
CA ILE A 151 -7.28 0.99 -8.81
C ILE A 151 -8.61 0.96 -9.56
N CYS A 152 -9.43 -0.06 -9.35
CA CYS A 152 -10.76 -0.16 -9.94
C CYS A 152 -11.73 0.92 -9.43
N TYR A 153 -11.43 1.55 -8.29
CA TYR A 153 -12.23 2.61 -7.69
C TYR A 153 -11.62 4.01 -7.84
N LEU A 154 -10.37 4.12 -8.32
CA LEU A 154 -9.66 5.40 -8.42
C LEU A 154 -9.94 6.11 -9.74
N GLY A 155 -10.06 7.44 -9.70
CA GLY A 155 -10.01 8.29 -10.90
C GLY A 155 -8.60 8.38 -11.51
N GLU A 156 -8.50 9.02 -12.68
CA GLU A 156 -7.26 9.14 -13.47
C GLU A 156 -6.10 9.77 -12.67
N THR A 157 -6.36 10.91 -12.00
CA THR A 157 -5.33 11.66 -11.26
C THR A 157 -4.72 10.86 -10.11
N LYS A 158 -5.55 10.13 -9.35
CA LYS A 158 -5.10 9.30 -8.22
C LYS A 158 -4.34 8.06 -8.70
N SER A 159 -4.81 7.46 -9.79
CA SER A 159 -4.11 6.37 -10.47
C SER A 159 -2.72 6.83 -10.92
N MET A 160 -2.62 7.99 -11.57
CA MET A 160 -1.35 8.56 -12.01
C MET A 160 -0.39 8.84 -10.84
N LYS A 161 -0.89 9.38 -9.72
CA LYS A 161 -0.08 9.60 -8.51
C LYS A 161 0.50 8.30 -7.95
N LEU A 162 -0.28 7.22 -7.93
CA LEU A 162 0.20 5.89 -7.51
C LEU A 162 1.35 5.42 -8.40
N TYR A 163 1.25 5.62 -9.72
CA TYR A 163 2.32 5.30 -10.67
C TYR A 163 3.58 6.12 -10.47
N GLU A 164 3.46 7.42 -10.23
CA GLU A 164 4.65 8.25 -10.00
C GLU A 164 5.43 7.78 -8.77
N VAL A 165 4.73 7.45 -7.69
CA VAL A 165 5.36 6.94 -6.47
C VAL A 165 5.97 5.56 -6.73
N TYR A 166 5.28 4.68 -7.44
CA TYR A 166 5.80 3.37 -7.82
C TYR A 166 7.05 3.46 -8.71
N SER A 167 7.03 4.36 -9.68
CA SER A 167 8.13 4.60 -10.62
C SER A 167 9.38 5.10 -9.89
N LYS A 168 9.23 6.12 -9.04
CA LYS A 168 10.32 6.66 -8.23
C LYS A 168 10.95 5.61 -7.32
N ASN A 169 10.12 4.72 -6.78
CA ASN A 169 10.57 3.56 -6.04
C ASN A 169 11.46 2.66 -6.91
N ASN A 170 10.97 2.19 -8.06
CA ASN A 170 11.72 1.22 -8.87
C ASN A 170 12.96 1.80 -9.57
N LEU A 171 12.97 3.09 -9.92
CA LEU A 171 14.11 3.76 -10.56
C LEU A 171 15.35 3.85 -9.65
N GLY A 172 15.20 3.83 -8.31
CA GLY A 172 16.32 3.80 -7.37
C GLY A 172 17.11 2.49 -7.35
N ARG A 173 16.53 1.41 -7.91
CA ARG A 173 17.06 0.04 -7.81
C ARG A 173 18.12 -0.24 -8.89
N LYS A 174 19.35 0.25 -8.73
CA LYS A 174 20.51 -0.28 -9.48
C LYS A 174 21.07 -1.51 -8.75
N ARG A 175 20.66 -2.72 -9.18
CA ARG A 175 21.17 -3.99 -8.63
C ARG A 175 22.45 -4.42 -9.35
N LEU A 176 23.44 -4.89 -8.59
CA LEU A 176 24.80 -5.19 -9.05
C LEU A 176 25.17 -6.69 -8.95
N ASP A 177 24.22 -7.59 -8.64
CA ASP A 177 24.55 -8.96 -8.17
C ASP A 177 23.88 -10.11 -8.96
N VAL A 178 24.44 -11.32 -8.87
CA VAL A 178 24.13 -12.48 -9.74
C VAL A 178 22.75 -13.12 -9.46
N ALA A 179 22.21 -12.99 -8.25
CA ALA A 179 20.83 -13.36 -7.92
C ALA A 179 19.80 -12.27 -8.28
N ALA A 180 20.26 -11.13 -8.83
CA ALA A 180 19.37 -10.04 -9.17
C ALA A 180 18.42 -10.38 -10.32
N GLU A 181 18.74 -11.34 -11.18
CA GLU A 181 17.90 -11.68 -12.34
C GLU A 181 16.55 -12.29 -11.95
N GLU A 182 16.54 -13.28 -11.04
CA GLU A 182 15.28 -13.92 -10.61
C GLU A 182 14.38 -12.96 -9.82
N ASP A 183 14.99 -12.14 -8.96
CA ASP A 183 14.27 -11.08 -8.24
C ASP A 183 13.75 -10.00 -9.21
N GLN A 184 14.55 -9.59 -10.20
CA GLN A 184 14.16 -8.59 -11.21
C GLN A 184 13.05 -9.13 -12.10
N TYR A 185 13.03 -10.43 -12.39
CA TYR A 185 11.95 -11.10 -13.09
C TYR A 185 10.64 -11.05 -12.28
N GLN A 186 10.70 -11.35 -10.97
CA GLN A 186 9.52 -11.27 -10.10
C GLN A 186 8.97 -9.83 -10.01
N ASP A 187 9.83 -8.82 -9.91
CA ASP A 187 9.34 -7.44 -9.94
C ASP A 187 8.71 -7.09 -11.29
N LEU A 188 9.35 -7.48 -12.40
CA LEU A 188 8.83 -7.26 -13.76
C LEU A 188 7.45 -7.89 -13.93
N LEU A 189 7.27 -9.10 -13.43
CA LEU A 189 5.99 -9.80 -13.46
C LEU A 189 4.93 -9.01 -12.69
N LEU A 190 5.26 -8.55 -11.48
CA LEU A 190 4.37 -7.73 -10.66
C LEU A 190 4.02 -6.38 -11.32
N ILE A 191 4.97 -5.75 -12.02
CA ILE A 191 4.70 -4.51 -12.77
C ILE A 191 3.82 -4.79 -13.99
N MET A 192 4.10 -5.85 -14.73
CA MET A 192 3.30 -6.22 -15.88
C MET A 192 1.88 -6.59 -15.46
N GLU A 193 1.70 -7.25 -14.31
CA GLU A 193 0.39 -7.51 -13.72
C GLU A 193 -0.32 -6.21 -13.31
N LEU A 194 0.40 -5.27 -12.70
CA LEU A 194 -0.10 -3.93 -12.41
C LEU A 194 -0.60 -3.22 -13.69
N LEU A 195 0.23 -3.14 -14.72
CA LEU A 195 -0.11 -2.49 -16.00
C LEU A 195 -1.28 -3.20 -16.71
N THR A 196 -1.31 -4.53 -16.65
CA THR A 196 -2.39 -5.36 -17.21
C THR A 196 -3.71 -5.11 -16.49
N ASN A 197 -3.69 -5.03 -15.15
CA ASN A 197 -4.86 -4.69 -14.36
C ASN A 197 -5.41 -3.29 -14.73
N LEU A 198 -4.55 -2.33 -15.12
CA LEU A 198 -5.04 -1.06 -15.67
C LEU A 198 -5.62 -1.16 -17.06
N LEU A 199 -4.98 -1.89 -17.98
CA LEU A 199 -5.53 -2.07 -19.33
C LEU A 199 -6.88 -2.78 -19.29
N SER A 200 -7.06 -3.72 -18.35
CA SER A 200 -8.35 -4.38 -18.13
C SER A 200 -9.49 -3.43 -17.73
N LYS A 201 -9.15 -2.21 -17.27
CA LYS A 201 -10.10 -1.14 -16.91
C LYS A 201 -10.62 -0.35 -18.12
N GLU A 202 -10.00 -0.42 -19.31
CA GLU A 202 -10.51 0.29 -20.52
C GLU A 202 -11.89 -0.20 -21.01
N PHE A 203 -12.46 -1.26 -20.41
CA PHE A 203 -13.82 -1.71 -20.69
C PHE A 203 -14.90 -1.09 -19.79
N ILE A 204 -14.54 -0.29 -18.78
CA ILE A 204 -15.50 0.37 -17.88
C ILE A 204 -15.29 1.89 -17.97
N ASP A 205 -16.20 2.54 -18.67
CA ASP A 205 -16.31 3.99 -18.85
C ASP A 205 -16.26 4.74 -17.50
N PHE A 206 -15.21 5.55 -17.29
CA PHE A 206 -15.08 6.49 -16.17
C PHE A 206 -15.19 7.95 -16.62
N SER A 207 -16.06 8.23 -17.58
CA SER A 207 -16.59 9.59 -17.67
C SER A 207 -17.39 9.89 -16.37
N ASP A 208 -16.80 10.74 -15.52
CA ASP A 208 -17.49 11.48 -14.44
C ASP A 208 -18.18 10.70 -13.30
N THR A 209 -17.70 9.52 -12.91
CA THR A 209 -18.16 8.86 -11.67
C THR A 209 -17.17 8.99 -10.51
N ASP A 210 -16.73 10.22 -10.25
CA ASP A 210 -16.05 10.60 -9.01
C ASP A 210 -17.03 10.70 -7.81
N GLU A 211 -18.18 10.01 -7.85
CA GLU A 211 -19.25 10.17 -6.86
C GLU A 211 -18.83 9.77 -5.43
N VAL A 212 -17.91 8.82 -5.29
CA VAL A 212 -17.35 8.40 -3.99
C VAL A 212 -16.39 9.45 -3.41
N PHE A 213 -15.81 10.30 -4.25
CA PHE A 213 -14.78 11.29 -3.88
C PHE A 213 -15.20 12.75 -4.03
N ARG A 214 -16.41 13.01 -4.56
CA ARG A 214 -17.02 14.34 -4.75
C ARG A 214 -17.05 15.23 -3.50
N GLY A 215 -16.90 14.66 -2.31
CA GLY A 215 -16.82 15.39 -1.04
C GLY A 215 -15.46 16.01 -0.72
N GLN A 216 -14.37 15.68 -1.46
CA GLN A 216 -13.01 16.10 -1.09
C GLN A 216 -12.35 17.11 -2.02
N GLU A 217 -12.62 17.16 -3.33
CA GLU A 217 -11.99 18.15 -4.21
C GLU A 217 -12.94 18.63 -5.32
N GLN A 218 -13.55 19.80 -5.15
CA GLN A 218 -14.03 20.59 -6.28
C GLN A 218 -12.84 21.33 -6.90
N SER A 219 -12.18 20.73 -7.88
CA SER A 219 -11.29 21.48 -8.78
C SER A 219 -11.83 21.43 -10.20
N SER A 220 -12.65 22.42 -10.51
CA SER A 220 -12.89 22.90 -11.87
C SER A 220 -11.57 23.28 -12.53
N GLY A 221 -11.14 22.53 -13.54
CA GLY A 221 -9.96 22.86 -14.34
C GLY A 221 -9.87 22.00 -15.58
N ALA A 222 -9.94 22.64 -16.75
CA ALA A 222 -9.73 22.04 -18.07
C ALA A 222 -8.26 21.58 -18.27
N GLY A 223 -7.84 20.59 -17.49
CA GLY A 223 -6.61 19.83 -17.72
C GLY A 223 -6.86 18.78 -18.79
N ARG A 224 -5.87 18.52 -19.65
CA ARG A 224 -5.88 17.42 -20.61
C ARG A 224 -6.25 16.12 -19.89
N ALA A 225 -7.41 15.54 -20.23
CA ALA A 225 -7.84 14.25 -19.68
C ALA A 225 -6.72 13.24 -19.90
N VAL A 226 -6.26 12.59 -18.82
CA VAL A 226 -5.13 11.67 -18.87
C VAL A 226 -5.72 10.30 -19.08
N SER A 227 -5.68 9.81 -20.32
CA SER A 227 -6.30 8.53 -20.65
C SER A 227 -5.61 7.38 -19.90
N ALA A 228 -6.33 6.31 -19.61
CA ALA A 228 -5.75 5.07 -19.09
C ALA A 228 -4.60 4.56 -19.98
N ALA A 229 -4.73 4.72 -21.31
CA ALA A 229 -3.67 4.44 -22.26
C ALA A 229 -2.40 5.28 -22.01
N ASP A 230 -2.52 6.56 -21.63
CA ASP A 230 -1.37 7.42 -21.33
C ASP A 230 -0.66 6.96 -20.05
N VAL A 231 -1.42 6.54 -19.04
CA VAL A 231 -0.88 6.00 -17.78
C VAL A 231 -0.16 4.68 -18.00
N VAL A 232 -0.74 3.78 -18.80
CA VAL A 232 -0.11 2.50 -19.14
C VAL A 232 1.13 2.71 -20.01
N LEU A 233 1.05 3.60 -21.01
CA LEU A 233 2.20 3.91 -21.88
C LEU A 233 3.36 4.49 -21.06
N TYR A 234 3.06 5.36 -20.09
CA TYR A 234 4.03 5.87 -19.14
C TYR A 234 4.62 4.74 -18.28
N GLY A 235 3.77 3.86 -17.76
CA GLY A 235 4.19 2.70 -16.99
C GLY A 235 5.08 1.72 -17.77
N VAL A 236 4.73 1.41 -19.02
CA VAL A 236 5.56 0.58 -19.93
C VAL A 236 6.89 1.26 -20.23
N ASN A 237 6.91 2.58 -20.41
CA ASN A 237 8.14 3.34 -20.65
C ASN A 237 9.09 3.32 -19.43
N ILE A 238 8.56 3.17 -18.21
CA ILE A 238 9.35 2.98 -16.99
C ILE A 238 9.92 1.56 -16.91
N VAL A 239 9.19 0.56 -17.39
CA VAL A 239 9.56 -0.86 -17.33
C VAL A 239 10.53 -1.27 -18.44
N LEU A 240 10.42 -0.66 -19.62
CA LEU A 240 11.25 -0.98 -20.79
C LEU A 240 12.76 -1.01 -20.50
N PRO A 241 13.34 -0.03 -19.77
CA PRO A 241 14.75 -0.06 -19.39
C PRO A 241 15.14 -1.21 -18.44
N LEU A 242 14.16 -1.81 -17.76
CA LEU A 242 14.35 -2.91 -16.82
C LEU A 242 14.29 -4.29 -17.50
N MET A 243 13.78 -4.37 -18.73
CA MET A 243 13.72 -5.61 -19.51
C MET A 243 15.05 -5.86 -20.24
N SER A 244 15.94 -6.65 -19.62
CA SER A 244 17.18 -7.12 -20.27
C SER A 244 16.87 -8.26 -21.25
N GLN A 245 17.74 -8.50 -22.24
CA GLN A 245 17.58 -9.60 -23.19
C GLN A 245 17.54 -10.98 -22.52
N ASP A 246 18.16 -11.13 -21.36
CA ASP A 246 18.23 -12.40 -20.64
C ASP A 246 16.97 -12.67 -19.80
N LEU A 247 16.22 -11.62 -19.41
CA LEU A 247 14.91 -11.73 -18.76
C LEU A 247 13.75 -12.05 -19.72
N LEU A 248 13.97 -11.87 -21.03
CA LEU A 248 12.98 -12.07 -22.10
C LEU A 248 13.13 -13.42 -22.83
N LYS A 249 14.06 -14.27 -22.37
CA LYS A 249 14.34 -15.61 -22.93
C LYS A 249 13.52 -16.72 -22.26
#